data_AF-A0A0S8GMI9-F1
#
_entry.id   AF-A0A0S8GMI9-F1
#
_cell.length_a   1.000
_cell.length_b   1.000
_cell.length_c   1.000
_cell.angle_alpha   90.00
_cell.angle_beta   90.00
_cell.angle_gamma   90.00
#
_symmetry.space_group_name_H-M   'P 1'
#
loop_
_entity.id
_entity.type
_entity.pdbx_description
1 polymer ?
#
loop_
_entity_poly.entity_id
_entity_poly.type
_entity_poly.pdbx_seq_one_letter_code
_entity_poly.pdbx_strand_id
1 'polypeptide(L)'
;RKVKAGDKCHRCGGDLALHNGLELGHIFKLGTKYSAKLGATFLDAQGVEKPIIMGSYGIGLERIMACACEQKGDDHGAVWPISIAPSEVYILILNPFDKSIEKAADGTIKALTEEGFSAIIDDRDISAGIKFNDADLLGIPLRVTIGPKGLKEDRFDIFIRESRETVQVARHDIVGKCKELKAMLYRRIDV
;
A
#
# COMPACT_ATOMS: atom_id res chain seq x y z
N ARG A 1 0.98 38.27 10.39
CA ARG A 1 1.86 38.11 9.19
C ARG A 1 1.97 36.62 8.88
N LYS A 2 1.88 36.20 7.61
CA LYS A 2 2.22 34.83 7.19
C LYS A 2 3.74 34.66 7.14
N VAL A 3 4.25 33.51 7.58
CA VAL A 3 5.67 33.15 7.50
C VAL A 3 6.11 33.09 6.03
N LYS A 4 7.33 33.52 5.74
CA LYS A 4 7.98 33.41 4.42
C LYS A 4 9.23 32.53 4.53
N ALA A 5 9.61 31.90 3.42
CA ALA A 5 10.89 31.21 3.34
C ALA A 5 12.04 32.20 3.65
N GLY A 6 12.99 31.77 4.48
CA GLY A 6 14.07 32.62 4.98
C GLY A 6 13.72 33.51 6.18
N ASP A 7 12.46 33.49 6.67
CA ASP A 7 12.17 34.09 7.99
C ASP A 7 12.97 33.35 9.09
N LYS A 8 13.35 34.06 10.15
CA LYS A 8 14.17 33.50 11.24
C LYS A 8 13.32 32.70 12.24
N CYS A 9 13.81 31.53 12.62
CA CYS A 9 13.21 30.70 13.66
C CYS A 9 13.26 31.41 15.02
N HIS A 10 12.11 31.57 15.68
CA HIS A 10 12.02 32.26 16.96
C HIS A 10 12.70 31.51 18.13
N ARG A 11 13.09 30.23 17.95
CA ARG A 11 13.77 29.43 18.97
C ARG A 11 15.29 29.42 18.82
N CYS A 12 15.79 29.30 17.59
CA CYS A 12 17.22 29.09 17.34
C CYS A 12 17.85 30.09 16.35
N GLY A 13 17.08 30.98 15.73
CA GLY A 13 17.59 31.96 14.76
C GLY A 13 18.00 31.40 13.39
N GLY A 14 17.79 30.11 13.13
CA GLY A 14 18.01 29.51 11.82
C GLY A 14 16.99 29.96 10.77
N ASP A 15 17.27 29.70 9.49
CA ASP A 15 16.38 30.04 8.37
C ASP A 15 15.25 29.00 8.21
N LEU A 16 14.01 29.47 8.10
CA LEU A 16 12.85 28.61 7.88
C LEU A 16 12.73 28.23 6.40
N ALA A 17 12.67 26.93 6.13
CA ALA A 17 12.27 26.37 4.84
C ALA A 17 10.75 26.13 4.79
N LEU A 18 10.15 26.30 3.62
CA LEU A 18 8.73 26.00 3.37
C LEU A 18 8.63 24.76 2.50
N HIS A 19 7.81 23.81 2.95
CA HIS A 19 7.50 22.59 2.22
C HIS A 19 5.98 22.46 2.09
N ASN A 20 5.54 21.86 0.99
CA ASN A 20 4.15 21.45 0.84
C ASN A 20 3.94 20.15 1.62
N GLY A 21 2.83 20.07 2.34
CA GLY A 21 2.46 18.87 3.09
C GLY A 21 0.97 18.61 2.94
N LEU A 22 0.61 17.33 2.90
CA LEU A 22 -0.78 16.89 2.99
C LEU A 22 -1.07 16.52 4.44
N GLU A 23 -2.07 17.16 5.05
CA GLU A 23 -2.48 16.81 6.42
C GLU A 23 -3.27 15.49 6.42
N LEU A 24 -2.60 14.41 6.84
CA LEU A 24 -3.19 13.08 6.99
C LEU A 24 -3.94 12.89 8.31
N GLY A 25 -3.63 13.68 9.33
CA GLY A 25 -4.27 13.57 10.62
C GLY A 25 -3.96 14.76 11.52
N HIS A 26 -4.77 14.90 12.56
CA HIS A 26 -4.67 15.98 13.52
C HIS A 26 -5.02 15.48 14.92
N ILE A 27 -4.28 15.97 15.90
CA ILE A 27 -4.54 15.72 17.32
C ILE A 27 -4.89 17.02 18.03
N PHE A 28 -5.96 16.99 18.82
CA PHE A 28 -6.46 18.16 19.54
C PHE A 28 -6.53 17.90 21.04
N LYS A 29 -5.99 18.83 21.82
CA LYS A 29 -6.29 18.95 23.25
C LYS A 29 -7.55 19.81 23.38
N LEU A 30 -8.71 19.17 23.51
CA LEU A 30 -10.01 19.86 23.55
C LEU A 30 -10.31 20.45 24.93
N GLY A 31 -9.66 19.94 25.98
CA GLY A 31 -9.91 20.37 27.36
C GLY A 31 -11.35 20.08 27.73
N THR A 32 -12.04 21.06 28.31
CA THR A 32 -13.44 20.91 28.77
C THR A 32 -14.46 21.55 27.82
N LYS A 33 -14.04 21.97 26.61
CA LYS A 33 -14.87 22.74 25.66
C LYS A 33 -16.24 22.10 25.39
N TYR A 34 -16.29 20.78 25.26
CA TYR A 34 -17.50 20.03 24.98
C TYR A 34 -18.15 19.48 26.25
N SER A 35 -17.37 18.86 27.13
CA SER A 35 -17.87 18.26 28.37
C SER A 35 -18.61 19.25 29.26
N ALA A 36 -18.10 20.48 29.41
CA ALA A 36 -18.77 21.52 30.18
C ALA A 36 -20.11 21.97 29.58
N LYS A 37 -20.24 21.97 28.24
CA LYS A 37 -21.47 22.39 27.54
C LYS A 37 -22.52 21.28 27.46
N LEU A 38 -22.08 20.02 27.41
CA LEU A 38 -22.94 18.85 27.25
C LEU A 38 -23.28 18.16 28.57
N GLY A 39 -22.74 18.65 29.70
CA GLY A 39 -22.97 18.06 31.02
C GLY A 39 -22.27 16.72 31.23
N ALA A 40 -21.16 16.46 30.53
CA ALA A 40 -20.38 15.24 30.71
C ALA A 40 -19.38 15.41 31.87
N THR A 41 -19.78 14.95 33.06
CA THR A 41 -19.03 15.11 34.32
C THR A 41 -18.63 13.77 34.94
N PHE A 42 -17.71 13.83 35.91
CA PHE A 42 -17.32 12.71 36.78
C PHE A 42 -17.07 13.23 38.21
N LEU A 43 -17.16 12.37 39.21
CA LEU A 43 -16.71 12.68 40.57
C LEU A 43 -15.22 12.39 40.68
N ASP A 44 -14.44 13.37 41.15
CA ASP A 44 -13.03 13.15 41.42
C ASP A 44 -12.80 12.39 42.74
N ALA A 45 -11.54 12.20 43.11
CA ALA A 45 -11.15 11.47 44.32
C ALA A 45 -11.63 12.14 45.62
N GLN A 46 -12.06 13.40 45.58
CA GLN A 46 -12.62 14.16 46.71
C GLN A 46 -14.15 14.18 46.68
N GLY A 47 -14.79 13.51 45.72
CA GLY A 47 -16.23 13.53 45.53
C GLY A 47 -16.75 14.83 44.91
N VAL A 48 -15.88 15.63 44.28
CA VAL A 48 -16.26 16.88 43.61
C VAL A 48 -16.59 16.59 42.15
N GLU A 49 -17.74 17.06 41.70
CA GLU A 49 -18.14 16.97 40.30
C GLU A 49 -17.26 17.86 39.40
N LYS A 50 -16.62 17.26 38.39
CA LYS A 50 -15.75 17.94 37.43
C LYS A 50 -16.10 17.55 35.99
N PRO A 51 -16.00 18.47 35.03
CA PRO A 51 -16.13 18.13 33.60
C PRO A 51 -14.95 17.27 33.13
N ILE A 52 -15.23 16.31 32.25
CA ILE A 52 -14.20 15.43 31.68
C ILE A 52 -13.22 16.24 30.83
N ILE A 53 -11.91 16.01 30.98
CA ILE A 53 -10.88 16.56 30.09
C ILE A 53 -10.80 15.70 28.83
N MET A 54 -10.95 16.32 27.66
CA MET A 54 -11.07 15.61 26.39
C MET A 54 -9.86 15.85 25.47
N GLY A 55 -9.50 14.80 24.74
CA GLY A 55 -8.67 14.85 23.55
C GLY A 55 -9.43 14.33 22.33
N SER A 56 -8.99 14.68 21.13
CA SER A 56 -9.51 14.13 19.87
C SER A 56 -8.36 13.82 18.94
N TYR A 57 -8.47 12.71 18.22
CA TYR A 57 -7.46 12.17 17.31
C TYR A 57 -8.16 11.78 16.02
N GLY A 58 -7.79 12.42 14.91
CA GLY A 58 -8.38 12.17 13.61
C GLY A 58 -7.31 11.78 12.60
N ILE A 59 -7.60 10.75 11.80
CA ILE A 59 -6.80 10.33 10.65
C ILE A 59 -7.73 10.26 9.45
N GLY A 60 -7.38 10.95 8.37
CA GLY A 60 -8.12 10.93 7.10
C GLY A 60 -7.77 9.68 6.29
N LEU A 61 -8.47 8.58 6.52
CA LEU A 61 -8.21 7.30 5.84
C LEU A 61 -8.22 7.42 4.32
N GLU A 62 -9.21 8.12 3.76
CA GLU A 62 -9.30 8.39 2.32
C GLU A 62 -8.10 9.17 1.78
N ARG A 63 -7.55 10.09 2.60
CA ARG A 63 -6.38 10.90 2.23
C ARG A 63 -5.10 10.09 2.22
N ILE A 64 -5.01 9.00 3.00
CA ILE A 64 -3.85 8.10 2.98
C ILE A 64 -3.70 7.50 1.57
N MET A 65 -4.81 7.06 0.97
CA MET A 65 -4.80 6.50 -0.37
C MET A 65 -4.34 7.54 -1.42
N ALA A 66 -4.91 8.75 -1.37
CA ALA A 66 -4.49 9.83 -2.26
C ALA A 66 -3.00 10.20 -2.07
N CYS A 67 -2.53 10.24 -0.83
CA CYS A 67 -1.12 10.52 -0.51
C CYS A 67 -0.18 9.45 -1.05
N ALA A 68 -0.55 8.17 -0.95
CA ALA A 68 0.25 7.08 -1.51
C ALA A 68 0.38 7.21 -3.04
N CYS A 69 -0.71 7.55 -3.74
CA CYS A 69 -0.67 7.81 -5.18
C CYS A 69 0.18 9.03 -5.52
N GLU A 70 0.05 10.14 -4.79
CA GLU A 70 0.85 11.36 -5.03
C GLU A 70 2.35 11.17 -4.76
N GLN A 71 2.71 10.36 -3.76
CA GLN A 71 4.12 10.17 -3.39
C GLN A 71 4.83 9.08 -4.21
N LYS A 72 4.12 8.01 -4.58
CA LYS A 72 4.73 6.82 -5.21
C LYS A 72 4.26 6.56 -6.64
N GLY A 73 3.12 7.08 -7.05
CA GLY A 73 2.59 6.88 -8.39
C GLY A 73 3.58 7.34 -9.47
N ASP A 74 3.53 6.69 -10.62
CA ASP A 74 4.33 7.04 -11.79
C ASP A 74 3.44 7.22 -13.03
N ASP A 75 4.06 7.49 -14.18
CA ASP A 75 3.35 7.71 -15.46
C ASP A 75 2.53 6.49 -15.92
N HIS A 76 2.72 5.32 -15.31
CA HIS A 76 2.02 4.08 -15.63
C HIS A 76 0.91 3.74 -14.63
N GLY A 77 0.76 4.48 -13.53
CA GLY A 77 -0.34 4.34 -12.58
C GLY A 77 0.09 4.27 -11.13
N ALA A 78 -0.73 3.61 -10.31
CA ALA A 78 -0.47 3.52 -8.88
C ALA A 78 0.77 2.68 -8.58
N VAL A 79 1.45 2.98 -7.48
CA VAL A 79 2.51 2.16 -6.90
C VAL A 79 2.23 2.04 -5.40
N TRP A 80 1.55 0.96 -5.02
CA TRP A 80 1.11 0.79 -3.65
C TRP A 80 2.25 0.32 -2.73
N PRO A 81 2.41 0.90 -1.53
CA PRO A 81 3.04 0.20 -0.43
C PRO A 81 2.32 -1.12 -0.18
N ILE A 82 3.06 -2.21 0.04
CA ILE A 82 2.47 -3.54 0.17
C ILE A 82 1.42 -3.65 1.30
N SER A 83 1.55 -2.83 2.35
CA SER A 83 0.63 -2.82 3.50
C SER A 83 -0.78 -2.28 3.20
N ILE A 84 -0.94 -1.50 2.13
CA ILE A 84 -2.22 -0.88 1.75
C ILE A 84 -2.62 -1.20 0.30
N ALA A 85 -1.88 -2.08 -0.36
CA ALA A 85 -2.20 -2.52 -1.71
C ALA A 85 -3.53 -3.30 -1.72
N PRO A 86 -4.37 -3.17 -2.77
CA PRO A 86 -5.61 -3.93 -2.88
C PRO A 86 -5.41 -5.46 -2.84
N SER A 87 -4.24 -5.89 -3.28
CA SER A 87 -3.76 -7.27 -3.25
C SER A 87 -2.24 -7.26 -3.24
N GLU A 88 -1.60 -8.33 -2.77
CA GLU A 88 -0.14 -8.44 -2.76
C GLU A 88 0.41 -8.93 -4.10
N VAL A 89 -0.33 -9.79 -4.80
CA VAL A 89 0.10 -10.41 -6.06
C VAL A 89 -0.95 -10.26 -7.16
N TYR A 90 -0.51 -9.90 -8.36
CA TYR A 90 -1.30 -9.95 -9.58
C TYR A 90 -0.84 -11.12 -10.45
N ILE A 91 -1.70 -12.11 -10.66
CA ILE A 91 -1.39 -13.30 -11.46
C ILE A 91 -1.93 -13.05 -12.87
N LEU A 92 -1.00 -12.75 -13.79
CA LEU A 92 -1.31 -12.48 -15.18
C LEU A 92 -1.19 -13.77 -15.99
N ILE A 93 -2.31 -14.28 -16.49
CA ILE A 93 -2.37 -15.53 -17.26
C ILE A 93 -2.40 -15.19 -18.76
N LEU A 94 -1.37 -15.61 -19.49
CA LEU A 94 -1.29 -15.48 -20.93
C LEU A 94 -1.88 -16.73 -21.60
N ASN A 95 -2.79 -16.55 -22.56
CA ASN A 95 -3.50 -17.64 -23.24
C ASN A 95 -4.31 -18.53 -22.27
N PRO A 96 -5.37 -17.99 -21.63
CA PRO A 96 -6.10 -18.67 -20.56
C PRO A 96 -6.82 -19.97 -20.98
N PHE A 97 -7.03 -20.20 -22.28
CA PHE A 97 -7.69 -21.42 -22.78
C PHE A 97 -6.75 -22.61 -22.97
N ASP A 98 -5.43 -22.40 -22.87
CA ASP A 98 -4.49 -23.51 -22.89
C ASP A 98 -4.53 -24.27 -21.56
N LYS A 99 -4.99 -25.52 -21.61
CA LYS A 99 -5.16 -26.39 -20.43
C LYS A 99 -3.88 -26.58 -19.62
N SER A 100 -2.71 -26.51 -20.26
CA SER A 100 -1.42 -26.64 -19.56
C SER A 100 -1.08 -25.38 -18.76
N ILE A 101 -1.43 -24.20 -19.30
CA ILE A 101 -1.26 -22.91 -18.65
C ILE A 101 -2.29 -22.71 -17.54
N GLU A 102 -3.56 -23.02 -17.81
CA GLU A 102 -4.64 -23.02 -16.81
C GLU A 102 -4.25 -23.85 -15.58
N LYS A 103 -3.83 -25.11 -15.80
CA LYS A 103 -3.36 -25.98 -14.71
C LYS A 103 -2.14 -25.41 -13.97
N ALA A 104 -1.25 -24.72 -14.68
CA ALA A 104 -0.09 -24.11 -14.06
C ALA A 104 -0.44 -22.86 -13.23
N ALA A 105 -1.39 -22.07 -13.71
CA ALA A 105 -1.96 -20.95 -13.00
C ALA A 105 -2.69 -21.42 -11.74
N ASP A 106 -3.60 -22.38 -11.84
CA ASP A 106 -4.35 -22.93 -10.69
C ASP A 106 -3.43 -23.44 -9.59
N GLY A 107 -2.38 -24.18 -9.96
CA GLY A 107 -1.37 -24.65 -9.00
C GLY A 107 -0.62 -23.50 -8.31
N THR A 108 -0.31 -22.44 -9.05
CA THR A 108 0.38 -21.25 -8.52
C THR A 108 -0.54 -20.43 -7.61
N ILE A 109 -1.78 -20.21 -8.03
CA ILE A 109 -2.82 -19.52 -7.27
C ILE A 109 -3.03 -20.24 -5.93
N LYS A 110 -3.23 -21.56 -5.98
CA LYS A 110 -3.43 -22.38 -4.78
C LYS A 110 -2.23 -22.27 -3.83
N ALA A 111 -1.01 -22.46 -4.34
CA ALA A 111 0.20 -22.45 -3.52
C ALA A 111 0.45 -21.09 -2.86
N LEU A 112 0.19 -19.98 -3.56
CA LEU A 112 0.30 -18.63 -2.98
C LEU A 112 -0.82 -18.37 -1.94
N THR A 113 -2.05 -18.80 -2.22
CA THR A 113 -3.19 -18.60 -1.32
C THR A 113 -3.04 -19.41 -0.03
N GLU A 114 -2.54 -20.65 -0.09
CA GLU A 114 -2.24 -21.48 1.08
C GLU A 114 -1.20 -20.84 2.01
N GLU A 115 -0.38 -19.95 1.48
CA GLU A 115 0.63 -19.19 2.21
C GLU A 115 0.15 -17.79 2.63
N GLY A 116 -1.15 -17.53 2.48
CA GLY A 116 -1.80 -16.31 2.95
C GLY A 116 -1.56 -15.08 2.07
N PHE A 117 -1.12 -15.25 0.82
CA PHE A 117 -1.11 -14.13 -0.13
C PHE A 117 -2.52 -13.80 -0.59
N SER A 118 -2.84 -12.50 -0.65
CA SER A 118 -3.98 -12.03 -1.43
C SER A 118 -3.56 -11.92 -2.90
N ALA A 119 -4.39 -12.43 -3.82
CA ALA A 119 -4.10 -12.41 -5.25
C ALA A 119 -5.28 -11.89 -6.09
N ILE A 120 -4.97 -11.06 -7.09
CA ILE A 120 -5.85 -10.76 -8.23
C ILE A 120 -5.46 -11.68 -9.38
N ILE A 121 -6.44 -12.30 -10.02
CA ILE A 121 -6.24 -13.22 -11.14
C ILE A 121 -6.74 -12.53 -12.41
N ASP A 122 -5.88 -12.40 -13.42
CA ASP A 122 -6.26 -11.92 -14.75
C ASP A 122 -6.26 -13.07 -15.77
N ASP A 123 -7.39 -13.76 -15.81
CA ASP A 123 -7.73 -14.85 -16.73
C ASP A 123 -8.54 -14.37 -17.95
N ARG A 124 -8.74 -13.05 -18.11
CA ARG A 124 -9.56 -12.47 -19.18
C ARG A 124 -9.05 -12.86 -20.57
N ASP A 125 -9.95 -13.08 -21.53
CA ASP A 125 -9.58 -13.31 -22.93
C ASP A 125 -9.38 -11.99 -23.68
N ILE A 126 -8.27 -11.33 -23.37
CA ILE A 126 -7.86 -10.05 -23.99
C ILE A 126 -6.37 -10.08 -24.31
N SER A 127 -5.92 -9.13 -25.13
CA SER A 127 -4.52 -9.09 -25.55
C SER A 127 -3.57 -8.89 -24.36
N ALA A 128 -2.40 -9.52 -24.42
CA ALA A 128 -1.39 -9.43 -23.36
C ALA A 128 -1.01 -7.98 -23.04
N GLY A 129 -0.91 -7.12 -24.06
CA GLY A 129 -0.60 -5.70 -23.89
C GLY A 129 -1.63 -4.97 -23.02
N ILE A 130 -2.93 -5.26 -23.19
CA ILE A 130 -3.98 -4.68 -22.34
C ILE A 130 -3.85 -5.20 -20.90
N LYS A 131 -3.61 -6.51 -20.71
CA LYS A 131 -3.39 -7.07 -19.37
C LYS A 131 -2.21 -6.43 -18.64
N PHE A 132 -1.08 -6.27 -19.33
CA PHE A 132 0.11 -5.65 -18.74
C PHE A 132 -0.15 -4.18 -18.37
N ASN A 133 -0.82 -3.43 -19.25
CA ASN A 133 -1.18 -2.04 -18.99
C ASN A 133 -2.15 -1.90 -17.80
N ASP A 134 -3.18 -2.75 -17.73
CA ASP A 134 -4.12 -2.77 -16.60
C ASP A 134 -3.41 -3.12 -15.29
N ALA A 135 -2.49 -4.09 -15.32
CA ALA A 135 -1.72 -4.49 -14.14
C ALA A 135 -0.79 -3.37 -13.64
N ASP A 136 -0.14 -2.65 -14.56
CA ASP A 136 0.71 -1.50 -14.22
C ASP A 136 -0.14 -0.36 -13.63
N LEU A 137 -1.32 -0.12 -14.20
CA LEU A 137 -2.28 0.90 -13.74
C LEU A 137 -2.82 0.61 -12.33
N LEU A 138 -3.19 -0.65 -12.08
CA LEU A 138 -3.68 -1.10 -10.78
C LEU A 138 -2.60 -1.04 -9.70
N GLY A 139 -1.32 -1.14 -10.08
CA GLY A 139 -0.21 -0.88 -9.18
C GLY A 139 0.09 -1.95 -8.15
N ILE A 140 -0.37 -3.18 -8.39
CA ILE A 140 -0.19 -4.30 -7.45
C ILE A 140 1.31 -4.61 -7.27
N PRO A 141 1.82 -4.75 -6.03
CA PRO A 141 3.26 -4.77 -5.75
C PRO A 141 4.05 -5.83 -6.51
N LEU A 142 3.51 -7.05 -6.60
CA LEU A 142 4.13 -8.16 -7.30
C LEU A 142 3.23 -8.62 -8.45
N ARG A 143 3.77 -8.79 -9.65
CA ARG A 143 3.06 -9.40 -10.78
C ARG A 143 3.74 -10.69 -11.19
N VAL A 144 3.03 -11.81 -11.06
CA VAL A 144 3.47 -13.13 -11.54
C VAL A 144 2.90 -13.35 -12.92
N THR A 145 3.75 -13.52 -13.93
CA THR A 145 3.31 -13.80 -15.31
C THR A 145 3.45 -15.27 -15.64
N ILE A 146 2.35 -15.89 -16.05
CA ILE A 146 2.26 -17.30 -16.41
C ILE A 146 1.88 -17.37 -17.88
N GLY A 147 2.74 -17.96 -18.70
CA GLY A 147 2.49 -18.05 -20.14
C GLY A 147 3.28 -19.15 -20.83
N PRO A 148 3.09 -19.31 -22.15
CA PRO A 148 3.62 -20.46 -22.90
C PRO A 148 5.14 -20.58 -22.83
N LYS A 149 5.87 -19.45 -22.89
CA LYS A 149 7.34 -19.43 -22.83
C LYS A 149 7.84 -19.90 -21.47
N GLY A 150 7.33 -19.28 -20.40
CA GLY A 150 7.71 -19.64 -19.04
C GLY A 150 7.38 -21.09 -18.69
N LEU A 151 6.22 -21.59 -19.15
CA LEU A 151 5.84 -22.98 -18.91
C LEU A 151 6.78 -23.98 -19.62
N LYS A 152 7.25 -23.66 -20.83
CA LYS A 152 8.24 -24.50 -21.55
C LYS A 152 9.59 -24.54 -20.87
N GLU A 153 9.98 -23.43 -20.23
CA GLU A 153 11.26 -23.26 -19.54
C GLU A 153 11.20 -23.66 -18.06
N ASP A 154 10.02 -24.07 -17.56
CA ASP A 154 9.69 -24.29 -16.14
C ASP A 154 10.06 -23.11 -15.22
N ARG A 155 9.87 -21.88 -15.73
CA ARG A 155 10.17 -20.63 -15.03
C ARG A 155 9.06 -19.60 -15.20
N PHE A 156 8.80 -18.82 -14.17
CA PHE A 156 7.88 -17.69 -14.23
C PHE A 156 8.59 -16.38 -13.91
N ASP A 157 8.04 -15.29 -14.43
CA ASP A 157 8.52 -13.93 -14.18
C ASP A 157 7.75 -13.33 -13.00
N ILE A 158 8.47 -12.80 -12.01
CA ILE A 158 7.93 -11.92 -10.98
C ILE A 158 8.41 -10.51 -11.26
N PHE A 159 7.50 -9.63 -11.65
CA PHE A 159 7.75 -8.21 -11.80
C PHE A 159 7.43 -7.47 -10.51
N ILE A 160 8.33 -6.58 -10.08
CA ILE A 160 8.18 -5.76 -8.87
C ILE A 160 7.76 -4.36 -9.28
N ARG A 161 6.55 -3.94 -8.92
CA ARG A 161 5.94 -2.68 -9.41
C ARG A 161 6.72 -1.43 -9.02
N GLU A 162 7.29 -1.40 -7.82
CA GLU A 162 8.03 -0.25 -7.27
C GLU A 162 9.40 -0.06 -7.96
N SER A 163 10.20 -1.13 -8.13
CA SER A 163 11.53 -1.03 -8.75
C SER A 163 11.52 -1.21 -10.27
N ARG A 164 10.42 -1.73 -10.82
CA ARG A 164 10.26 -2.15 -12.22
C ARG A 164 11.25 -3.25 -12.65
N GLU A 165 11.79 -3.98 -11.68
CA GLU A 165 12.66 -5.12 -11.94
C GLU A 165 11.84 -6.39 -12.15
N THR A 166 12.33 -7.26 -13.03
CA THR A 166 11.77 -8.60 -13.25
C THR A 166 12.76 -9.63 -12.77
N VAL A 167 12.29 -10.56 -11.93
CA VAL A 167 13.05 -11.71 -11.47
C VAL A 167 12.45 -12.97 -12.07
N GLN A 168 13.28 -13.74 -12.76
CA GLN A 168 12.90 -15.06 -13.25
C GLN A 168 13.17 -16.13 -12.20
N VAL A 169 12.13 -16.91 -11.87
CA VAL A 169 12.22 -17.95 -10.85
C VAL A 169 11.78 -19.30 -11.41
N ALA A 170 12.35 -20.38 -10.90
CA ALA A 170 11.84 -21.70 -11.21
C ALA A 170 10.41 -21.84 -10.68
N ARG A 171 9.54 -22.52 -11.43
CA ARG A 171 8.12 -22.64 -11.08
C ARG A 171 7.91 -23.20 -9.68
N HIS A 172 8.71 -24.18 -9.27
CA HIS A 172 8.61 -24.79 -7.94
C HIS A 172 9.01 -23.85 -6.78
N ASP A 173 9.74 -22.76 -7.06
CA ASP A 173 10.22 -21.81 -6.06
C ASP A 173 9.45 -20.47 -6.08
N ILE A 174 8.37 -20.38 -6.86
CA ILE A 174 7.58 -19.15 -7.01
C ILE A 174 7.09 -18.59 -5.67
N VAL A 175 6.64 -19.48 -4.78
CA VAL A 175 6.16 -19.13 -3.44
C VAL A 175 7.32 -18.62 -2.56
N GLY A 176 8.46 -19.32 -2.60
CA GLY A 176 9.65 -18.95 -1.83
C GLY A 176 10.12 -17.55 -2.20
N LYS A 177 10.22 -17.26 -3.49
CA LYS A 177 10.60 -15.93 -3.95
C LYS A 177 9.55 -14.86 -3.61
N CYS A 178 8.25 -15.15 -3.78
CA CYS A 178 7.20 -14.20 -3.39
C CYS A 178 7.27 -13.84 -1.89
N LYS A 179 7.58 -14.81 -1.01
CA LYS A 179 7.78 -14.55 0.43
C LYS A 179 8.98 -13.66 0.70
N GLU A 180 10.11 -13.91 0.04
CA GLU A 180 11.31 -13.08 0.15
C GLU A 180 11.02 -11.63 -0.29
N LEU A 181 10.36 -11.47 -1.44
CA LEU A 181 10.01 -10.16 -1.99
C LEU A 181 8.99 -9.44 -1.11
N LYS A 182 7.97 -10.14 -0.60
CA LYS A 182 7.01 -9.60 0.39
C LYS A 182 7.74 -9.08 1.62
N ALA A 183 8.62 -9.87 2.23
CA ALA A 183 9.41 -9.45 3.39
C ALA A 183 10.35 -8.28 3.09
N MET A 184 10.91 -8.21 1.88
CA MET A 184 11.71 -7.07 1.43
C MET A 184 10.85 -5.80 1.29
N LEU A 185 9.66 -5.88 0.71
CA LEU A 185 8.75 -4.75 0.54
C LEU A 185 8.23 -4.23 1.88
N TYR A 186 7.90 -5.10 2.83
CA TYR A 186 7.51 -4.66 4.18
C TYR A 186 8.65 -3.93 4.91
N ARG A 187 9.89 -4.44 4.82
CA ARG A 187 11.05 -3.76 5.43
C ARG A 187 11.31 -2.36 4.88
N ARG A 188 10.93 -2.08 3.64
CA ARG A 188 11.08 -0.74 3.03
C ARG A 188 10.02 0.27 3.51
N ILE A 189 8.95 -0.19 4.16
CA ILE A 189 7.94 0.70 4.74
C ILE A 189 8.42 1.26 6.08
N ASP A 190 9.19 0.46 6.83
CA ASP A 190 9.65 0.79 8.19
C ASP A 190 10.87 1.74 8.23
N VAL A 191 11.41 2.14 7.07
CA VAL A 191 12.60 3.01 6.91
C VAL A 191 12.19 4.33 6.27
#